data_AF-A0A939WRX5-F1
#
_entry.id   AF-A0A939WRX5-F1
#
_cell.length_a   1.000
_cell.length_b   1.000
_cell.length_c   1.000
_cell.angle_alpha   90.00
_cell.angle_beta   90.00
_cell.angle_gamma   90.00
#
_symmetry.space_group_name_H-M   'P 1'
#
loop_
_entity.id
_entity.type
_entity.pdbx_description
1 polymer ?
#
loop_
_entity_poly.entity_id
_entity_poly.type
_entity_poly.pdbx_seq_one_letter_code
_entity_poly.pdbx_strand_id
1 'polypeptide(L)'
;MKSYSSSYFAWLFLVLVSFMQTACQNEDGRLDEILSQVQKNDAMAHDVVDLSVRIRVSSGTRGSDEDHFRNEHIISHLELFFFDAETKKFVTKAVVDDLIQEKDSPDASYDITYIVESVRIKVGVYNIFAIANYHHIPDDISNQDEFLDMTDAITYREGVEPNIPEDGPVMTNRATSLVSVNLIPWANKPYVLALDMERVLAKLQIGVKENKFELSHDGKKYADINITNYKLVNLNSEYYLFQHTDILSTFGKKPDFQFPDNYGDFNEESDGYVVDPLFYEKTSGQTDAAKFKYYYASWFGSFTTDNFASIPVAGNYGYAYILENTAYKTSQKNGYSPGIVFKAAVSPVFVYLYDNKTRTLVKEDRAEYWSHTIYLYKYNFYGSLQAINVASGLLLDELQTYTDAQLKTYGIKQCKFNMGVYETYYTYWIQHRTGSVETMGSMNYGVVRNNYYKINVAGVSGIGDSQIAPDIMRDNYPNSYVDVDLNE
;
A
#
# COMPACT_ATOMS: atom_id res chain seq x y z
N MET A 1 -85.04 -33.23 -19.70
CA MET A 1 -85.00 -34.01 -18.45
C MET A 1 -83.54 -34.29 -18.11
N LYS A 2 -83.22 -34.21 -16.80
CA LYS A 2 -81.98 -34.47 -16.03
C LYS A 2 -80.98 -35.47 -16.68
N SER A 3 -79.65 -35.47 -16.51
CA SER A 3 -78.73 -35.07 -15.42
C SER A 3 -77.24 -35.21 -15.86
N TYR A 4 -76.32 -34.44 -15.24
CA TYR A 4 -74.90 -34.69 -14.80
C TYR A 4 -73.96 -35.64 -15.62
N SER A 5 -72.64 -35.49 -15.81
CA SER A 5 -71.53 -34.80 -15.14
C SER A 5 -70.22 -34.83 -16.00
N SER A 6 -69.28 -33.92 -15.69
CA SER A 6 -67.80 -34.05 -15.62
C SER A 6 -66.91 -34.57 -16.78
N SER A 7 -65.75 -33.90 -16.91
CA SER A 7 -64.41 -34.36 -17.38
C SER A 7 -64.10 -34.48 -18.88
N TYR A 8 -63.64 -33.37 -19.48
CA TYR A 8 -62.77 -33.33 -20.66
C TYR A 8 -61.30 -33.21 -20.20
N PHE A 9 -60.67 -34.34 -19.88
CA PHE A 9 -59.24 -34.46 -19.59
C PHE A 9 -58.82 -35.90 -19.93
N ALA A 10 -58.71 -36.23 -21.22
CA ALA A 10 -58.05 -37.43 -21.76
C ALA A 10 -58.34 -37.56 -23.27
N TRP A 11 -57.74 -36.72 -24.10
CA TRP A 11 -57.73 -36.91 -25.56
C TRP A 11 -56.35 -36.57 -26.12
N LEU A 12 -55.31 -37.28 -25.65
CA LEU A 12 -54.04 -37.40 -26.38
C LEU A 12 -53.18 -38.60 -25.91
N PHE A 13 -53.82 -39.71 -25.50
CA PHE A 13 -53.10 -40.91 -25.05
C PHE A 13 -53.88 -42.19 -25.40
N LEU A 14 -54.22 -42.39 -26.67
CA LEU A 14 -54.72 -43.69 -27.17
C LEU A 14 -54.75 -43.73 -28.70
N VAL A 15 -53.56 -43.75 -29.31
CA VAL A 15 -53.37 -44.39 -30.63
C VAL A 15 -52.17 -45.33 -30.48
N LEU A 16 -52.38 -46.36 -29.67
CA LEU A 16 -51.55 -47.56 -29.62
C LEU A 16 -52.04 -48.50 -30.73
N VAL A 17 -51.08 -48.97 -31.52
CA VAL A 17 -51.04 -50.31 -32.12
C VAL A 17 -52.11 -50.57 -33.18
N SER A 18 -51.74 -50.40 -34.44
CA SER A 18 -51.96 -51.37 -35.53
C SER A 18 -51.43 -50.79 -36.83
N PHE A 19 -50.13 -50.93 -37.11
CA PHE A 19 -49.62 -51.34 -38.42
C PHE A 19 -48.14 -51.68 -38.24
N MET A 20 -47.91 -52.98 -38.11
CA MET A 20 -46.63 -53.64 -38.02
C MET A 20 -45.93 -53.66 -39.39
N GLN A 21 -44.60 -53.75 -39.34
CA GLN A 21 -43.76 -54.54 -40.26
C GLN A 21 -43.55 -54.01 -41.69
N THR A 22 -42.60 -53.09 -41.88
CA THR A 22 -41.56 -53.15 -42.96
C THR A 22 -40.46 -52.06 -42.84
N ALA A 23 -40.04 -51.66 -41.63
CA ALA A 23 -38.90 -50.73 -41.48
C ALA A 23 -37.96 -51.01 -40.29
N CYS A 24 -38.21 -52.04 -39.47
CA CYS A 24 -37.46 -52.35 -38.25
C CYS A 24 -36.11 -53.07 -38.46
N GLN A 25 -35.32 -52.71 -39.48
CA GLN A 25 -33.94 -53.21 -39.57
C GLN A 25 -32.89 -52.14 -39.92
N ASN A 26 -33.30 -50.96 -40.38
CA ASN A 26 -32.37 -49.84 -40.65
C ASN A 26 -32.61 -48.63 -39.73
N GLU A 27 -33.64 -48.66 -38.89
CA GLU A 27 -33.92 -47.59 -37.92
C GLU A 27 -33.27 -47.82 -36.55
N ASP A 28 -33.05 -49.08 -36.14
CA ASP A 28 -32.44 -49.39 -34.85
C ASP A 28 -31.00 -48.85 -34.74
N GLY A 29 -30.19 -48.99 -35.80
CA GLY A 29 -28.85 -48.41 -35.84
C GLY A 29 -28.82 -46.87 -35.85
N ARG A 30 -29.84 -46.22 -36.44
CA ARG A 30 -29.94 -44.75 -36.48
C ARG A 30 -30.50 -44.19 -35.18
N LEU A 31 -31.41 -44.89 -34.51
CA LEU A 31 -31.93 -44.53 -33.19
C LEU A 31 -30.85 -44.70 -32.13
N ASP A 32 -30.07 -45.78 -32.15
CA ASP A 32 -28.93 -45.97 -31.24
C ASP A 32 -27.82 -44.96 -31.50
N GLU A 33 -27.56 -44.57 -32.75
CA GLU A 33 -26.58 -43.54 -33.10
C GLU A 33 -27.07 -42.13 -32.70
N ILE A 34 -28.36 -41.84 -32.83
CA ILE A 34 -28.99 -40.59 -32.35
C ILE A 34 -29.07 -40.58 -30.82
N LEU A 35 -29.41 -41.68 -30.15
CA LEU A 35 -29.41 -41.79 -28.68
C LEU A 35 -27.99 -41.71 -28.13
N SER A 36 -26.99 -42.28 -28.81
CA SER A 36 -25.57 -42.13 -28.48
C SER A 36 -25.09 -40.70 -28.69
N GLN A 37 -25.51 -40.02 -29.75
CA GLN A 37 -25.22 -38.61 -29.98
C GLN A 37 -25.95 -37.69 -29.00
N VAL A 38 -27.20 -37.99 -28.64
CA VAL A 38 -27.98 -37.26 -27.62
C VAL A 38 -27.37 -37.50 -26.24
N GLN A 39 -27.01 -38.72 -25.87
CA GLN A 39 -26.30 -39.02 -24.61
C GLN A 39 -24.89 -38.45 -24.58
N LYS A 40 -24.16 -38.42 -25.71
CA LYS A 40 -22.88 -37.68 -25.81
C LYS A 40 -23.11 -36.19 -25.66
N ASN A 41 -24.16 -35.64 -26.27
CA ASN A 41 -24.48 -34.21 -26.17
C ASN A 41 -25.01 -33.83 -24.78
N ASP A 42 -25.72 -34.73 -24.08
CA ASP A 42 -26.16 -34.58 -22.68
C ASP A 42 -24.96 -34.71 -21.72
N ALA A 43 -24.06 -35.67 -21.95
CA ALA A 43 -22.81 -35.80 -21.21
C ALA A 43 -21.85 -34.61 -21.44
N MET A 44 -21.77 -34.09 -22.67
CA MET A 44 -21.01 -32.88 -22.98
C MET A 44 -21.66 -31.60 -22.44
N ALA A 45 -22.97 -31.61 -22.13
CA ALA A 45 -23.65 -30.52 -21.42
C ALA A 45 -23.36 -30.50 -19.90
N HIS A 46 -22.67 -31.52 -19.38
CA HIS A 46 -22.35 -31.67 -17.96
C HIS A 46 -20.85 -31.55 -17.63
N ASP A 47 -19.98 -31.30 -18.60
CA ASP A 47 -18.53 -31.17 -18.37
C ASP A 47 -18.05 -29.72 -18.22
N VAL A 48 -18.94 -28.74 -18.40
CA VAL A 48 -18.65 -27.32 -18.28
C VAL A 48 -19.71 -26.58 -17.44
N VAL A 49 -19.28 -25.52 -16.78
CA VAL A 49 -20.08 -24.60 -15.96
C VAL A 49 -19.99 -23.22 -16.57
N ASP A 50 -21.13 -22.56 -16.74
CA ASP A 50 -21.19 -21.14 -17.04
C ASP A 50 -20.89 -20.36 -15.74
N LEU A 51 -19.77 -19.65 -15.69
CA LEU A 51 -19.27 -18.92 -14.54
C LEU A 51 -19.55 -17.42 -14.72
N SER A 52 -20.38 -16.85 -13.86
CA SER A 52 -20.53 -15.41 -13.69
C SER A 52 -19.69 -14.94 -12.51
N VAL A 53 -19.09 -13.76 -12.63
CA VAL A 53 -18.22 -13.19 -11.60
C VAL A 53 -18.88 -11.97 -11.00
N ARG A 54 -18.87 -11.89 -9.67
CA ARG A 54 -19.24 -10.72 -8.89
C ARG A 54 -18.00 -10.22 -8.17
N ILE A 55 -17.48 -9.10 -8.60
CA ILE A 55 -16.25 -8.52 -8.02
C ILE A 55 -16.64 -7.44 -7.04
N ARG A 56 -16.00 -7.39 -5.88
CA ARG A 56 -16.04 -6.31 -4.91
C ARG A 56 -14.62 -5.76 -4.78
N VAL A 57 -14.45 -4.46 -5.00
CA VAL A 57 -13.19 -3.77 -4.66
C VAL A 57 -13.44 -3.02 -3.38
N SER A 58 -12.85 -3.47 -2.27
CA SER A 58 -12.99 -2.76 -0.99
C SER A 58 -11.98 -1.60 -0.92
N SER A 59 -12.43 -0.45 -0.41
CA SER A 59 -11.51 0.49 0.23
C SER A 59 -10.98 -0.20 1.48
N GLY A 60 -9.67 -0.40 1.61
CA GLY A 60 -9.14 -1.07 2.81
C GLY A 60 -9.60 -0.38 4.09
N THR A 61 -9.75 -1.17 5.15
CA THR A 61 -10.18 -0.72 6.47
C THR A 61 -9.22 0.34 7.01
N ARG A 62 -9.58 1.63 6.85
CA ARG A 62 -9.30 2.81 7.70
C ARG A 62 -9.39 4.09 6.86
N GLY A 63 -10.37 4.94 7.17
CA GLY A 63 -10.58 6.24 6.52
C GLY A 63 -12.01 6.41 6.00
N SER A 64 -12.86 7.08 6.77
CA SER A 64 -14.28 7.32 6.46
C SER A 64 -14.56 8.60 5.65
N ASP A 65 -13.64 9.09 4.82
CA ASP A 65 -13.83 10.38 4.12
C ASP A 65 -13.65 10.31 2.59
N GLU A 66 -14.56 11.04 1.93
CA GLU A 66 -15.02 11.03 0.53
C GLU A 66 -14.02 11.39 -0.60
N ASP A 67 -12.70 11.46 -0.36
CA ASP A 67 -11.73 11.78 -1.43
C ASP A 67 -11.24 10.52 -2.15
N HIS A 68 -12.16 9.83 -2.82
CA HIS A 68 -11.84 8.70 -3.70
C HIS A 68 -11.54 9.20 -5.10
N PHE A 69 -10.30 9.00 -5.57
CA PHE A 69 -10.00 9.21 -6.97
C PHE A 69 -10.75 8.16 -7.79
N ARG A 70 -11.47 8.62 -8.82
CA ARG A 70 -12.31 7.79 -9.70
C ARG A 70 -11.62 6.51 -10.20
N ASN A 71 -10.30 6.55 -10.35
CA ASN A 71 -9.51 5.46 -10.92
C ASN A 71 -9.10 4.38 -9.91
N GLU A 72 -9.17 4.65 -8.60
CA GLU A 72 -8.72 3.70 -7.56
C GLU A 72 -9.45 2.35 -7.60
N HIS A 73 -10.65 2.29 -8.16
CA HIS A 73 -11.52 1.11 -8.16
C HIS A 73 -11.74 0.54 -9.57
N ILE A 74 -11.10 1.12 -10.59
CA ILE A 74 -11.26 0.68 -11.96
C ILE A 74 -10.62 -0.68 -12.13
N ILE A 75 -11.38 -1.62 -12.69
CA ILE A 75 -10.89 -2.88 -13.24
C ILE A 75 -11.18 -2.81 -14.74
N SER A 76 -10.14 -2.60 -15.53
CA SER A 76 -10.23 -2.55 -16.99
C SER A 76 -9.95 -3.90 -17.63
N HIS A 77 -9.17 -4.75 -16.94
CA HIS A 77 -8.80 -6.09 -17.37
C HIS A 77 -8.77 -7.03 -16.16
N LEU A 78 -9.34 -8.22 -16.28
CA LEU A 78 -9.31 -9.23 -15.22
C LEU A 78 -8.99 -10.61 -15.80
N GLU A 79 -8.04 -11.30 -15.18
CA GLU A 79 -7.72 -12.70 -15.46
C GLU A 79 -7.96 -13.56 -14.23
N LEU A 80 -8.68 -14.68 -14.42
CA LEU A 80 -8.88 -15.72 -13.44
C LEU A 80 -8.01 -16.93 -13.78
N PHE A 81 -7.26 -17.43 -12.80
CA PHE A 81 -6.37 -18.57 -12.92
C PHE A 81 -6.93 -19.74 -12.12
N PHE A 82 -7.10 -20.88 -12.76
CA PHE A 82 -7.69 -22.09 -12.18
C PHE A 82 -6.60 -23.15 -12.00
N PHE A 83 -6.33 -23.50 -10.75
CA PHE A 83 -5.43 -24.58 -10.38
C PHE A 83 -6.25 -25.73 -9.80
N ASP A 84 -5.90 -26.97 -10.16
CA ASP A 84 -6.52 -28.15 -9.56
C ASP A 84 -6.24 -28.15 -8.04
N ALA A 85 -7.29 -28.23 -7.22
CA ALA A 85 -7.17 -27.99 -5.79
C ALA A 85 -6.34 -29.06 -5.05
N GLU A 86 -6.24 -30.27 -5.61
CA GLU A 86 -5.46 -31.37 -5.02
C GLU A 86 -4.01 -31.36 -5.51
N THR A 87 -3.82 -31.31 -6.83
CA THR A 87 -2.49 -31.43 -7.46
C THR A 87 -1.75 -30.11 -7.57
N LYS A 88 -2.41 -28.97 -7.33
CA LYS A 88 -1.90 -27.60 -7.49
C LYS A 88 -1.41 -27.26 -8.90
N LYS A 89 -1.76 -28.09 -9.90
CA LYS A 89 -1.34 -27.87 -11.29
C LYS A 89 -2.23 -26.86 -11.95
N PHE A 90 -1.63 -25.99 -12.78
CA PHE A 90 -2.38 -25.08 -13.62
C PHE A 90 -3.28 -25.85 -14.58
N VAL A 91 -4.57 -25.47 -14.63
CA VAL A 91 -5.56 -26.11 -15.50
C VAL A 91 -5.92 -25.20 -16.65
N THR A 92 -6.33 -23.96 -16.35
CA THR A 92 -6.73 -22.99 -17.36
C THR A 92 -6.78 -21.58 -16.79
N LYS A 93 -6.89 -20.59 -17.67
CA LYS A 93 -7.21 -19.20 -17.31
C LYS A 93 -8.42 -18.71 -18.08
N ALA A 94 -9.17 -17.80 -17.48
CA ALA A 94 -10.26 -17.08 -18.11
C ALA A 94 -9.95 -15.59 -18.10
N VAL A 95 -10.03 -14.97 -19.27
CA VAL A 95 -10.07 -13.51 -19.38
C VAL A 95 -11.51 -13.08 -19.23
N VAL A 96 -11.70 -12.05 -18.42
CA VAL A 96 -13.00 -11.50 -18.06
C VAL A 96 -13.06 -10.08 -18.59
N ASP A 97 -13.58 -9.95 -19.81
CA ASP A 97 -13.76 -8.69 -20.53
C ASP A 97 -15.16 -8.10 -20.31
N ASP A 98 -15.40 -6.87 -20.78
CA ASP A 98 -16.72 -6.19 -20.76
C ASP A 98 -17.34 -6.07 -19.36
N LEU A 99 -16.51 -5.70 -18.38
CA LEU A 99 -16.91 -5.48 -16.99
C LEU A 99 -17.96 -4.36 -16.89
N ILE A 100 -19.19 -4.70 -16.52
CA ILE A 100 -20.26 -3.73 -16.31
C ILE A 100 -20.35 -3.42 -14.82
N GLN A 101 -20.05 -2.17 -14.47
CA GLN A 101 -20.30 -1.65 -13.12
C GLN A 101 -21.81 -1.64 -12.84
N GLU A 102 -22.24 -2.30 -11.76
CA GLU A 102 -23.61 -2.25 -11.27
C GLU A 102 -23.99 -0.80 -10.89
N LYS A 103 -25.12 -0.31 -11.40
CA LYS A 103 -25.61 1.06 -11.17
C LYS A 103 -26.11 1.28 -9.73
N ASP A 104 -26.59 0.23 -9.08
CA ASP A 104 -27.17 0.25 -7.73
C ASP A 104 -26.40 -0.72 -6.82
N SER A 105 -25.09 -0.49 -6.66
CA SER A 105 -24.29 -1.23 -5.67
C SER A 105 -24.88 -0.96 -4.26
N PRO A 106 -25.12 -1.99 -3.43
CA PRO A 106 -25.79 -1.83 -2.14
C PRO A 106 -25.04 -0.93 -1.14
N ASP A 107 -23.76 -0.64 -1.39
CA ASP A 107 -22.94 0.37 -0.70
C ASP A 107 -22.35 1.35 -1.73
N ALA A 108 -23.19 2.27 -2.22
CA ALA A 108 -22.88 3.25 -3.27
C ALA A 108 -21.68 4.20 -2.99
N SER A 109 -20.94 4.01 -1.89
CA SER A 109 -19.76 4.79 -1.52
C SER A 109 -18.44 4.01 -1.51
N TYR A 110 -18.42 2.66 -1.39
CA TYR A 110 -17.16 1.94 -1.09
C TYR A 110 -16.95 0.61 -1.81
N ASP A 111 -17.99 0.01 -2.40
CA ASP A 111 -17.90 -1.30 -3.02
C ASP A 111 -18.41 -1.23 -4.46
N ILE A 112 -17.51 -1.33 -5.43
CA ILE A 112 -17.90 -1.44 -6.84
C ILE A 112 -18.17 -2.90 -7.16
N THR A 113 -19.42 -3.18 -7.57
CA THR A 113 -19.80 -4.50 -8.07
C THR A 113 -19.71 -4.55 -9.58
N TYR A 114 -18.94 -5.49 -10.13
CA TYR A 114 -18.92 -5.77 -11.57
C TYR A 114 -19.67 -7.07 -11.86
N ILE A 115 -20.50 -7.08 -12.91
CA ILE A 115 -21.10 -8.29 -13.50
C ILE A 115 -20.47 -8.51 -14.88
N VAL A 116 -20.26 -9.78 -15.22
CA VAL A 116 -19.67 -10.22 -16.47
C VAL A 116 -20.59 -11.21 -17.17
N GLU A 117 -20.52 -11.25 -18.50
CA GLU A 117 -21.04 -12.39 -19.27
C GLU A 117 -20.34 -13.69 -18.86
N SER A 118 -21.08 -14.80 -18.90
CA SER A 118 -20.61 -16.07 -18.35
C SER A 118 -19.42 -16.63 -19.15
N VAL A 119 -18.33 -16.97 -18.46
CA VAL A 119 -17.21 -17.71 -19.05
C VAL A 119 -17.44 -19.21 -18.83
N ARG A 120 -17.15 -20.03 -19.84
CA ARG A 120 -17.27 -21.49 -19.73
C ARG A 120 -16.00 -22.11 -19.17
N ILE A 121 -16.13 -22.76 -18.01
CA ILE A 121 -15.04 -23.45 -17.31
C ILE A 121 -15.39 -24.93 -17.21
N LYS A 122 -14.38 -25.82 -17.24
CA LYS A 122 -14.63 -27.25 -16.99
C LYS A 122 -15.12 -27.48 -15.55
N VAL A 123 -15.92 -28.51 -15.36
CA VAL A 123 -16.25 -28.98 -14.01
C VAL A 123 -15.00 -29.46 -13.29
N GLY A 124 -14.93 -29.20 -11.99
CA GLY A 124 -13.76 -29.54 -11.19
C GLY A 124 -13.73 -28.81 -9.86
N VAL A 125 -12.73 -29.15 -9.05
CA VAL A 125 -12.47 -28.49 -7.76
C VAL A 125 -11.20 -27.67 -7.92
N TYR A 126 -11.32 -26.35 -7.76
CA TYR A 126 -10.24 -25.41 -8.09
C TYR A 126 -9.83 -24.54 -6.92
N ASN A 127 -8.54 -24.23 -6.84
CA ASN A 127 -8.07 -23.00 -6.23
C ASN A 127 -8.05 -21.92 -7.32
N ILE A 128 -8.71 -20.78 -7.05
CA ILE A 128 -8.93 -19.74 -8.06
C ILE A 128 -8.26 -18.45 -7.61
N PHE A 129 -7.44 -17.88 -8.49
CA PHE A 129 -6.76 -16.62 -8.25
C PHE A 129 -7.14 -15.59 -9.31
N ALA A 130 -7.35 -14.36 -8.89
CA ALA A 130 -7.77 -13.26 -9.74
C ALA A 130 -6.70 -12.18 -9.74
N ILE A 131 -6.35 -11.69 -10.94
CA ILE A 131 -5.43 -10.57 -11.13
C ILE A 131 -6.11 -9.55 -12.04
N ALA A 132 -6.19 -8.31 -11.57
CA ALA A 132 -6.72 -7.18 -12.32
C ALA A 132 -5.60 -6.21 -12.75
N ASN A 133 -5.75 -5.64 -13.94
CA ASN A 133 -4.92 -4.55 -14.49
C ASN A 133 -3.41 -4.83 -14.49
N TYR A 134 -3.01 -6.10 -14.62
CA TYR A 134 -1.60 -6.51 -14.68
C TYR A 134 -1.30 -7.19 -16.01
N HIS A 135 -0.16 -6.84 -16.61
CA HIS A 135 0.15 -7.22 -18.00
C HIS A 135 1.45 -8.01 -18.16
N HIS A 136 2.14 -8.35 -17.06
CA HIS A 136 3.43 -9.05 -17.08
C HIS A 136 3.31 -10.48 -16.53
N ILE A 137 2.24 -11.17 -16.90
CA ILE A 137 2.00 -12.56 -16.52
C ILE A 137 2.86 -13.47 -17.42
N PRO A 138 3.67 -14.39 -16.86
CA PRO A 138 4.45 -15.36 -17.65
C PRO A 138 3.56 -16.28 -18.49
N ASP A 139 4.05 -16.67 -19.66
CA ASP A 139 3.33 -17.59 -20.56
C ASP A 139 3.33 -19.06 -20.05
N ASP A 140 4.26 -19.41 -19.16
CA ASP A 140 4.60 -20.79 -18.78
C ASP A 140 4.21 -21.15 -17.33
N ILE A 141 3.10 -20.60 -16.83
CA ILE A 141 2.56 -20.95 -15.51
C ILE A 141 2.22 -22.44 -15.44
N SER A 142 2.86 -23.15 -14.52
CA SER A 142 2.70 -24.61 -14.38
C SER A 142 2.13 -25.04 -13.03
N ASN A 143 2.48 -24.32 -11.96
CA ASN A 143 2.21 -24.68 -10.57
C ASN A 143 1.71 -23.46 -9.77
N GLN A 144 0.76 -23.71 -8.87
CA GLN A 144 0.20 -22.72 -7.97
C GLN A 144 1.25 -22.04 -7.08
N ASP A 145 2.14 -22.79 -6.45
CA ASP A 145 3.08 -22.26 -5.47
C ASP A 145 4.09 -21.31 -6.16
N GLU A 146 4.56 -21.67 -7.37
CA GLU A 146 5.39 -20.79 -8.21
C GLU A 146 4.65 -19.52 -8.63
N PHE A 147 3.35 -19.64 -8.95
CA PHE A 147 2.50 -18.52 -9.33
C PHE A 147 2.26 -17.54 -8.17
N LEU A 148 2.06 -18.07 -6.95
CA LEU A 148 1.87 -17.25 -5.75
C LEU A 148 3.16 -16.55 -5.31
N ASP A 149 4.33 -17.15 -5.53
CA ASP A 149 5.63 -16.57 -5.20
C ASP A 149 6.16 -15.56 -6.23
N MET A 150 5.40 -15.29 -7.30
CA MET A 150 5.77 -14.30 -8.31
C MET A 150 5.91 -12.89 -7.72
N THR A 151 7.00 -12.21 -8.09
CA THR A 151 7.22 -10.78 -7.85
C THR A 151 7.16 -9.98 -9.14
N ASP A 152 6.77 -8.71 -9.02
CA ASP A 152 6.94 -7.70 -10.07
C ASP A 152 7.87 -6.59 -9.58
N ALA A 153 8.84 -6.24 -10.41
CA ALA A 153 9.78 -5.12 -10.21
C ALA A 153 9.77 -4.14 -11.40
N ILE A 154 8.71 -4.17 -12.22
CA ILE A 154 8.62 -3.44 -13.50
C ILE A 154 7.52 -2.39 -13.44
N THR A 155 6.33 -2.78 -12.96
CA THR A 155 5.09 -2.01 -13.02
C THR A 155 5.20 -0.74 -12.18
N TYR A 156 5.68 -0.85 -10.94
CA TYR A 156 5.83 0.27 -10.00
C TYR A 156 7.30 0.49 -9.60
N ARG A 157 8.21 0.36 -10.57
CA ARG A 157 9.67 0.41 -10.33
C ARG A 157 10.16 1.70 -9.68
N GLU A 158 9.44 2.80 -9.85
CA GLU A 158 9.78 4.10 -9.28
C GLU A 158 9.42 4.19 -7.77
N GLY A 159 8.72 3.18 -7.25
CA GLY A 159 8.34 3.03 -5.84
C GLY A 159 7.29 4.01 -5.31
N VAL A 160 6.93 5.02 -6.10
CA VAL A 160 5.83 5.94 -5.83
C VAL A 160 5.08 6.29 -7.11
N GLU A 161 3.77 6.14 -7.07
CA GLU A 161 2.87 6.64 -8.08
C GLU A 161 2.16 7.90 -7.56
N PRO A 162 2.32 9.07 -8.20
CA PRO A 162 1.60 10.27 -7.78
C PRO A 162 0.10 10.21 -8.10
N ASN A 163 -0.29 9.39 -9.10
CA ASN A 163 -1.67 9.17 -9.50
C ASN A 163 -1.86 7.71 -9.93
N ILE A 164 -3.06 7.17 -9.72
CA ILE A 164 -3.42 5.87 -10.27
C ILE A 164 -3.64 5.98 -11.80
N PRO A 165 -3.12 5.02 -12.58
CA PRO A 165 -3.37 4.94 -14.02
C PRO A 165 -4.86 5.00 -14.39
N GLU A 166 -5.17 5.44 -15.62
CA GLU A 166 -6.56 5.55 -16.09
C GLU A 166 -7.27 4.19 -16.20
N ASP A 167 -6.51 3.14 -16.47
CA ASP A 167 -6.92 1.75 -16.54
C ASP A 167 -7.02 1.06 -15.16
N GLY A 168 -6.69 1.78 -14.10
CA GLY A 168 -6.77 1.34 -12.71
C GLY A 168 -5.47 0.73 -12.17
N PRO A 169 -5.37 0.49 -10.85
CA PRO A 169 -4.20 -0.11 -10.25
C PRO A 169 -4.23 -1.64 -10.40
N VAL A 170 -3.06 -2.27 -10.34
CA VAL A 170 -2.98 -3.72 -10.14
C VAL A 170 -3.70 -4.13 -8.84
N MET A 171 -4.57 -5.14 -8.94
CA MET A 171 -5.26 -5.73 -7.79
C MET A 171 -5.24 -7.25 -7.87
N THR A 172 -5.33 -7.90 -6.71
CA THR A 172 -5.51 -9.36 -6.62
C THR A 172 -6.56 -9.70 -5.56
N ASN A 173 -7.14 -10.90 -5.64
CA ASN A 173 -7.85 -11.43 -4.48
C ASN A 173 -6.87 -11.89 -3.39
N ARG A 174 -7.36 -12.05 -2.16
CA ARG A 174 -6.65 -12.81 -1.13
C ARG A 174 -6.49 -14.26 -1.61
N ALA A 175 -5.29 -14.82 -1.58
CA ALA A 175 -5.04 -16.15 -2.16
C ALA A 175 -5.90 -17.25 -1.51
N THR A 176 -6.27 -17.07 -0.24
CA THR A 176 -7.11 -18.00 0.53
C THR A 176 -8.62 -17.75 0.39
N SER A 177 -9.06 -16.77 -0.41
CA SER A 177 -10.48 -16.45 -0.55
C SER A 177 -11.27 -17.49 -1.36
N LEU A 178 -10.63 -18.14 -2.33
CA LEU A 178 -11.27 -19.07 -3.26
C LEU A 178 -10.53 -20.41 -3.35
N VAL A 179 -10.53 -21.13 -2.23
CA VAL A 179 -9.89 -22.44 -2.08
C VAL A 179 -10.90 -23.56 -2.23
N SER A 180 -10.54 -24.61 -2.97
CA SER A 180 -11.38 -25.81 -3.16
C SER A 180 -12.80 -25.50 -3.64
N VAL A 181 -12.94 -24.53 -4.56
CA VAL A 181 -14.21 -24.15 -5.19
C VAL A 181 -14.68 -25.29 -6.08
N ASN A 182 -15.77 -25.94 -5.70
CA ASN A 182 -16.36 -27.04 -6.45
C ASN A 182 -17.31 -26.52 -7.54
N LEU A 183 -16.81 -26.47 -8.78
CA LEU A 183 -17.58 -26.11 -9.96
C LEU A 183 -18.28 -27.35 -10.52
N ILE A 184 -19.57 -27.47 -10.24
CA ILE A 184 -20.44 -28.51 -10.76
C ILE A 184 -21.54 -27.91 -11.65
N PRO A 185 -22.08 -28.66 -12.62
CA PRO A 185 -23.18 -28.20 -13.43
C PRO A 185 -24.42 -28.01 -12.56
N TRP A 186 -25.03 -26.82 -12.62
CA TRP A 186 -26.33 -26.58 -11.99
C TRP A 186 -27.39 -26.35 -13.07
N ALA A 187 -28.54 -27.01 -12.94
CA ALA A 187 -29.62 -26.89 -13.89
C ALA A 187 -30.09 -25.42 -14.02
N ASN A 188 -29.86 -24.85 -15.21
CA ASN A 188 -30.41 -23.58 -15.71
C ASN A 188 -29.95 -22.27 -15.02
N LYS A 189 -28.84 -22.25 -14.27
CA LYS A 189 -28.27 -20.99 -13.74
C LYS A 189 -26.73 -21.00 -13.78
N PRO A 190 -26.08 -19.87 -14.11
CA PRO A 190 -24.64 -19.76 -14.00
C PRO A 190 -24.20 -19.87 -12.53
N TYR A 191 -23.03 -20.43 -12.30
CA TYR A 191 -22.35 -20.37 -11.00
C TYR A 191 -21.87 -18.94 -10.78
N VAL A 192 -22.15 -18.34 -9.62
CA VAL A 192 -21.72 -16.97 -9.29
C VAL A 192 -20.51 -17.04 -8.38
N LEU A 193 -19.35 -16.60 -8.88
CA LEU A 193 -18.11 -16.47 -8.12
C LEU A 193 -18.03 -15.08 -7.50
N ALA A 194 -17.99 -14.99 -6.17
CA ALA A 194 -17.75 -13.74 -5.47
C ALA A 194 -16.23 -13.53 -5.30
N LEU A 195 -15.72 -12.36 -5.70
CA LEU A 195 -14.32 -11.98 -5.63
C LEU A 195 -14.15 -10.69 -4.85
N ASP A 196 -13.44 -10.74 -3.74
CA ASP A 196 -12.94 -9.53 -3.08
C ASP A 196 -11.53 -9.23 -3.59
N MET A 197 -11.33 -8.03 -4.14
CA MET A 197 -10.07 -7.59 -4.75
C MET A 197 -9.42 -6.50 -3.90
N GLU A 198 -8.10 -6.57 -3.78
CA GLU A 198 -7.29 -5.64 -3.02
C GLU A 198 -6.19 -5.07 -3.90
N ARG A 199 -5.95 -3.77 -3.78
CA ARG A 199 -4.84 -3.10 -4.45
C ARG A 199 -3.52 -3.62 -3.90
N VAL A 200 -2.51 -3.72 -4.76
CA VAL A 200 -1.13 -3.99 -4.34
C VAL A 200 -0.43 -2.76 -3.76
N LEU A 201 -1.04 -1.58 -3.93
CA LEU A 201 -0.56 -0.28 -3.43
C LEU A 201 -1.29 0.13 -2.16
N ALA A 202 -0.59 0.82 -1.28
CA ALA A 202 -1.15 1.64 -0.20
C ALA A 202 -1.36 3.08 -0.69
N LYS A 203 -2.36 3.78 -0.15
CA LYS A 203 -2.61 5.21 -0.41
C LYS A 203 -2.04 6.05 0.73
N LEU A 204 -1.33 7.13 0.39
CA LEU A 204 -0.91 8.18 1.30
C LEU A 204 -1.66 9.47 0.98
N GLN A 205 -2.20 10.13 2.01
CA GLN A 205 -2.60 11.53 1.96
C GLN A 205 -1.61 12.34 2.78
N ILE A 206 -1.06 13.39 2.20
CA ILE A 206 0.00 14.20 2.78
C ILE A 206 -0.47 15.64 2.86
N GLY A 207 -0.40 16.24 4.05
CA GLY A 207 -0.83 17.62 4.26
C GLY A 207 -0.26 18.26 5.51
N VAL A 208 -0.64 19.51 5.72
CA VAL A 208 -0.36 20.28 6.93
C VAL A 208 -1.64 20.89 7.46
N LYS A 209 -1.81 20.91 8.77
CA LYS A 209 -2.95 21.53 9.44
C LYS A 209 -2.90 23.06 9.36
N GLU A 210 -1.68 23.61 9.40
CA GLU A 210 -1.41 25.03 9.31
C GLU A 210 -0.23 25.26 8.37
N ASN A 211 -0.26 26.36 7.61
CA ASN A 211 0.87 26.73 6.74
C ASN A 211 2.10 27.19 7.54
N LYS A 212 1.93 27.51 8.83
CA LYS A 212 2.95 28.15 9.63
C LYS A 212 2.75 27.80 11.10
N PHE A 213 3.74 27.16 11.70
CA PHE A 213 3.73 26.73 13.10
C PHE A 213 4.54 27.72 13.94
N GLU A 214 3.91 28.30 14.96
CA GLU A 214 4.59 29.18 15.90
C GLU A 214 5.40 28.38 16.93
N LEU A 215 6.65 28.78 17.15
CA LEU A 215 7.48 28.26 18.21
C LEU A 215 7.62 29.27 19.35
N SER A 216 7.22 28.85 20.55
CA SER A 216 7.20 29.67 21.76
C SER A 216 7.83 28.93 22.94
N HIS A 217 8.49 29.68 23.83
CA HIS A 217 9.00 29.21 25.11
C HIS A 217 8.70 30.25 26.19
N ASP A 218 8.24 29.82 27.37
CA ASP A 218 7.80 30.71 28.46
C ASP A 218 6.81 31.82 28.00
N GLY A 219 5.88 31.46 27.11
CA GLY A 219 4.89 32.39 26.54
C GLY A 219 5.46 33.42 25.55
N LYS A 220 6.74 33.30 25.17
CA LYS A 220 7.39 34.17 24.20
C LYS A 220 7.73 33.42 22.92
N LYS A 221 7.24 33.95 21.81
CA LYS A 221 7.60 33.53 20.46
C LYS A 221 9.09 33.75 20.18
N TYR A 222 9.75 32.75 19.61
CA TYR A 222 11.15 32.86 19.17
C TYR A 222 11.35 32.57 17.68
N ALA A 223 10.47 31.80 17.04
CA ALA A 223 10.49 31.56 15.61
C ALA A 223 9.13 31.15 15.08
N ASP A 224 9.03 31.16 13.75
CA ASP A 224 8.03 30.42 13.01
C ASP A 224 8.67 29.37 12.12
N ILE A 225 7.95 28.26 11.93
CA ILE A 225 8.29 27.20 10.98
C ILE A 225 7.26 27.16 9.88
N ASN A 226 7.70 27.23 8.63
CA ASN A 226 6.86 26.98 7.47
C ASN A 226 7.34 25.70 6.79
N ILE A 227 6.56 24.62 6.85
CA ILE A 227 6.86 23.40 6.08
C ILE A 227 6.60 23.73 4.62
N THR A 228 7.59 23.52 3.76
CA THR A 228 7.55 23.96 2.36
C THR A 228 7.50 22.79 1.40
N ASN A 229 8.12 21.68 1.78
CA ASN A 229 8.33 20.56 0.88
C ASN A 229 8.40 19.23 1.65
N TYR A 230 8.25 18.13 0.92
CA TYR A 230 8.46 16.79 1.44
C TYR A 230 9.13 15.86 0.43
N LYS A 231 9.70 14.76 0.91
CA LYS A 231 10.27 13.68 0.11
C LYS A 231 10.01 12.35 0.78
N LEU A 232 9.39 11.42 0.06
CA LEU A 232 9.20 10.05 0.53
C LEU A 232 10.50 9.26 0.42
N VAL A 233 10.75 8.33 1.35
CA VAL A 233 11.98 7.55 1.44
C VAL A 233 11.69 6.08 1.78
N ASN A 234 12.63 5.20 1.42
CA ASN A 234 12.55 3.74 1.61
C ASN A 234 11.32 3.14 0.92
N LEU A 235 11.15 3.45 -0.35
CA LEU A 235 10.01 3.01 -1.15
C LEU A 235 10.35 1.74 -1.90
N ASN A 236 9.66 0.64 -1.63
CA ASN A 236 9.88 -0.61 -2.36
C ASN A 236 9.66 -0.40 -3.86
N SER A 237 10.50 -0.99 -4.69
CA SER A 237 10.35 -1.04 -6.16
C SER A 237 9.96 -2.43 -6.67
N GLU A 238 9.75 -3.38 -5.75
CA GLU A 238 9.39 -4.77 -6.03
C GLU A 238 8.30 -5.23 -5.03
N TYR A 239 7.35 -6.05 -5.49
CA TYR A 239 6.25 -6.55 -4.68
C TYR A 239 5.81 -7.94 -5.12
N TYR A 240 5.21 -8.71 -4.20
CA TYR A 240 4.48 -9.94 -4.55
C TYR A 240 3.11 -9.59 -5.14
N LEU A 241 2.65 -10.30 -6.17
CA LEU A 241 1.29 -10.07 -6.69
C LEU A 241 0.24 -10.38 -5.63
N PHE A 242 0.35 -11.53 -4.97
CA PHE A 242 -0.51 -11.94 -3.86
C PHE A 242 0.12 -11.57 -2.52
N GLN A 243 -0.69 -11.29 -1.49
CA GLN A 243 -0.15 -10.97 -0.17
C GLN A 243 0.39 -12.23 0.52
N HIS A 244 1.64 -12.15 0.97
CA HIS A 244 2.25 -13.13 1.86
C HIS A 244 2.13 -12.69 3.32
N THR A 245 1.96 -13.67 4.20
CA THR A 245 1.85 -13.47 5.63
C THR A 245 2.71 -14.49 6.38
N ASP A 246 3.18 -14.11 7.57
CA ASP A 246 3.94 -15.00 8.44
C ASP A 246 3.71 -14.67 9.92
N ILE A 247 3.91 -15.67 10.78
CA ILE A 247 3.77 -15.56 12.24
C ILE A 247 5.12 -15.90 12.88
N LEU A 248 5.83 -14.87 13.36
CA LEU A 248 7.24 -14.95 13.70
C LEU A 248 7.52 -14.59 15.17
N SER A 249 7.66 -15.61 16.02
CA SER A 249 8.17 -15.42 17.38
C SER A 249 9.67 -15.05 17.42
N THR A 250 10.42 -15.47 16.40
CA THR A 250 11.85 -15.17 16.21
C THR A 250 12.15 -14.87 14.76
N PHE A 251 13.12 -13.99 14.50
CA PHE A 251 13.55 -13.69 13.14
C PHE A 251 14.49 -14.77 12.62
N GLY A 252 14.20 -15.26 11.41
CA GLY A 252 14.92 -16.36 10.79
C GLY A 252 15.20 -16.11 9.32
N LYS A 253 15.60 -17.18 8.63
CA LYS A 253 15.70 -17.17 7.17
C LYS A 253 14.29 -17.18 6.57
N LYS A 254 14.16 -16.65 5.34
CA LYS A 254 12.95 -16.78 4.54
C LYS A 254 12.52 -18.26 4.50
N PRO A 255 11.30 -18.61 4.90
CA PRO A 255 10.77 -19.96 4.77
C PRO A 255 10.36 -20.23 3.32
N ASP A 256 10.17 -21.50 2.97
CA ASP A 256 9.38 -21.85 1.79
C ASP A 256 7.92 -21.62 2.16
N PHE A 257 7.28 -20.60 1.58
CA PHE A 257 5.91 -20.25 1.93
C PHE A 257 4.95 -21.39 1.57
N GLN A 258 4.09 -21.75 2.52
CA GLN A 258 3.14 -22.85 2.36
C GLN A 258 1.74 -22.30 2.20
N PHE A 259 1.09 -22.69 1.10
CA PHE A 259 -0.33 -22.45 0.93
C PHE A 259 -1.16 -23.49 1.73
N PRO A 260 -2.22 -23.08 2.46
CA PRO A 260 -2.76 -21.73 2.57
C PRO A 260 -2.15 -20.88 3.70
N ASP A 261 -1.35 -21.48 4.57
CA ASP A 261 -0.92 -20.92 5.86
C ASP A 261 -0.26 -19.54 5.76
N ASN A 262 0.55 -19.30 4.71
CA ASN A 262 1.28 -18.04 4.50
C ASN A 262 0.56 -17.02 3.60
N TYR A 263 -0.74 -17.19 3.37
CA TYR A 263 -1.51 -16.31 2.48
C TYR A 263 -2.87 -15.91 3.05
N GLY A 264 -3.16 -16.34 4.28
CA GLY A 264 -4.41 -16.07 4.98
C GLY A 264 -4.31 -14.97 6.02
N ASP A 265 -5.37 -14.86 6.81
CA ASP A 265 -5.44 -13.92 7.93
C ASP A 265 -4.37 -14.23 8.98
N PHE A 266 -3.88 -13.18 9.62
CA PHE A 266 -2.91 -13.27 10.70
C PHE A 266 -3.32 -12.33 11.83
N ASN A 267 -2.76 -12.56 13.02
CA ASN A 267 -2.97 -11.70 14.16
C ASN A 267 -1.70 -10.91 14.47
N GLU A 268 -1.74 -9.60 14.24
CA GLU A 268 -0.64 -8.68 14.55
C GLU A 268 -0.27 -8.62 16.05
N GLU A 269 -1.18 -8.96 16.96
CA GLU A 269 -0.94 -9.05 18.40
C GLU A 269 -0.20 -10.34 18.78
N SER A 270 -0.20 -11.34 17.89
CA SER A 270 0.43 -12.65 18.09
C SER A 270 1.63 -12.84 17.16
N ASP A 271 2.44 -11.79 16.97
CA ASP A 271 3.62 -11.81 16.11
C ASP A 271 3.30 -12.10 14.61
N GLY A 272 2.11 -11.72 14.12
CA GLY A 272 1.77 -11.79 12.70
C GLY A 272 2.27 -10.60 11.87
N TYR A 273 2.62 -10.85 10.61
CA TYR A 273 3.20 -9.89 9.67
C TYR A 273 2.63 -10.09 8.26
N VAL A 274 2.42 -8.99 7.53
CA VAL A 274 2.50 -8.99 6.06
C VAL A 274 3.96 -9.00 5.66
N VAL A 275 4.29 -9.73 4.60
CA VAL A 275 5.67 -9.97 4.17
C VAL A 275 5.91 -9.44 2.75
N ASP A 276 6.68 -8.36 2.63
CA ASP A 276 7.17 -7.89 1.34
C ASP A 276 8.43 -8.66 0.86
N PRO A 277 8.83 -8.56 -0.42
CA PRO A 277 9.96 -9.32 -0.97
C PRO A 277 11.29 -9.15 -0.23
N LEU A 278 11.50 -8.01 0.43
CA LEU A 278 12.73 -7.70 1.16
C LEU A 278 12.65 -8.01 2.66
N PHE A 279 11.51 -8.48 3.18
CA PHE A 279 11.28 -8.61 4.62
C PHE A 279 12.39 -9.37 5.36
N TYR A 280 12.79 -10.54 4.87
CA TYR A 280 13.85 -11.36 5.49
C TYR A 280 15.26 -10.86 5.22
N GLU A 281 15.41 -9.93 4.27
CA GLU A 281 16.69 -9.25 3.99
C GLU A 281 16.93 -8.08 4.96
N LYS A 282 15.86 -7.55 5.56
CA LYS A 282 15.91 -6.50 6.57
C LYS A 282 16.39 -7.09 7.89
N THR A 283 17.70 -7.15 8.08
CA THR A 283 18.30 -7.70 9.31
C THR A 283 18.57 -6.64 10.38
N SER A 284 18.73 -7.07 11.62
CA SER A 284 19.10 -6.21 12.75
C SER A 284 20.57 -5.74 12.73
N GLY A 285 21.42 -6.26 11.84
CA GLY A 285 22.81 -5.83 11.64
C GLY A 285 22.93 -4.54 10.81
N GLN A 286 24.16 -4.03 10.65
CA GLN A 286 24.40 -3.00 9.64
C GLN A 286 24.19 -3.61 8.24
N THR A 287 23.40 -2.95 7.42
CA THR A 287 23.07 -3.34 6.06
C THR A 287 24.31 -3.40 5.17
N ASP A 288 24.30 -4.32 4.23
CA ASP A 288 24.99 -4.09 2.98
C ASP A 288 24.25 -2.96 2.24
N ALA A 289 24.69 -1.72 2.51
CA ALA A 289 24.15 -0.50 1.90
C ALA A 289 24.10 -0.58 0.36
N ALA A 290 24.95 -1.40 -0.26
CA ALA A 290 24.94 -1.59 -1.70
C ALA A 290 23.70 -2.34 -2.18
N LYS A 291 23.12 -3.25 -1.38
CA LYS A 291 21.94 -4.04 -1.76
C LYS A 291 20.68 -3.16 -1.82
N PHE A 292 20.37 -2.46 -0.73
CA PHE A 292 19.10 -1.73 -0.61
C PHE A 292 18.99 -0.51 -1.53
N LYS A 293 20.12 0.04 -1.99
CA LYS A 293 20.12 1.11 -2.99
C LYS A 293 19.44 0.71 -4.31
N TYR A 294 19.42 -0.59 -4.65
CA TYR A 294 18.81 -1.07 -5.89
C TYR A 294 17.34 -1.48 -5.74
N TYR A 295 16.88 -1.76 -4.52
CA TYR A 295 15.52 -2.22 -4.25
C TYR A 295 14.60 -1.14 -3.67
N TYR A 296 15.19 -0.09 -3.09
CA TYR A 296 14.43 1.08 -2.68
C TYR A 296 14.60 2.23 -3.66
N ALA A 297 13.48 2.71 -4.18
CA ALA A 297 13.41 4.06 -4.68
C ALA A 297 13.58 5.04 -3.51
N SER A 298 14.50 6.00 -3.67
CA SER A 298 14.83 7.00 -2.64
C SER A 298 15.21 6.41 -1.27
N TRP A 299 16.21 5.51 -1.24
CA TRP A 299 16.72 4.95 0.01
C TRP A 299 17.29 6.02 0.96
N PHE A 300 16.81 6.05 2.21
CA PHE A 300 17.25 7.01 3.24
C PHE A 300 18.75 6.92 3.53
N GLY A 301 19.33 5.72 3.48
CA GLY A 301 20.77 5.50 3.71
C GLY A 301 21.69 6.22 2.70
N SER A 302 21.16 6.66 1.56
CA SER A 302 21.87 7.46 0.56
C SER A 302 21.10 8.75 0.22
N PHE A 303 20.43 9.32 1.22
CA PHE A 303 19.58 10.49 1.04
C PHE A 303 20.32 11.69 0.44
N THR A 304 19.64 12.39 -0.46
CA THR A 304 20.10 13.62 -1.09
C THR A 304 19.01 14.70 -1.01
N THR A 305 19.42 15.97 -0.98
CA THR A 305 18.51 17.11 -0.75
C THR A 305 17.81 17.64 -2.01
N ASP A 306 17.95 16.97 -3.15
CA ASP A 306 17.24 17.22 -4.40
C ASP A 306 15.88 16.51 -4.47
N ASN A 307 15.06 16.92 -5.44
CA ASN A 307 13.80 16.27 -5.83
C ASN A 307 12.74 16.20 -4.72
N PHE A 308 12.66 17.26 -3.94
CA PHE A 308 11.56 17.47 -3.00
C PHE A 308 10.28 17.90 -3.73
N ALA A 309 9.14 17.30 -3.37
CA ALA A 309 7.82 17.75 -3.77
C ALA A 309 7.36 18.92 -2.91
N SER A 310 6.54 19.82 -3.45
CA SER A 310 5.92 20.90 -2.66
C SER A 310 4.87 20.34 -1.72
N ILE A 311 4.87 20.81 -0.47
CA ILE A 311 3.78 20.50 0.44
C ILE A 311 2.53 21.28 0.00
N PRO A 312 1.33 20.67 0.01
CA PRO A 312 0.10 21.41 -0.20
C PRO A 312 -0.11 22.46 0.89
N VAL A 313 -0.77 23.56 0.53
CA VAL A 313 -1.21 24.54 1.54
C VAL A 313 -2.29 23.93 2.44
N ALA A 314 -2.35 24.38 3.69
CA ALA A 314 -3.32 23.92 4.68
C ALA A 314 -4.76 23.92 4.15
N GLY A 315 -5.47 22.81 4.40
CA GLY A 315 -6.80 22.54 3.86
C GLY A 315 -6.81 21.86 2.49
N ASN A 316 -5.65 21.71 1.83
CA ASN A 316 -5.48 20.87 0.66
C ASN A 316 -4.56 19.69 0.99
N TYR A 317 -4.64 18.65 0.16
CA TYR A 317 -3.86 17.43 0.34
C TYR A 317 -3.19 16.99 -0.96
N GLY A 318 -2.01 16.41 -0.80
CA GLY A 318 -1.30 15.70 -1.84
C GLY A 318 -1.53 14.21 -1.65
N TYR A 319 -1.50 13.45 -2.73
CA TYR A 319 -1.69 12.01 -2.70
C TYR A 319 -0.53 11.31 -3.37
N ALA A 320 -0.22 10.14 -2.86
CA ALA A 320 0.79 9.26 -3.41
C ALA A 320 0.40 7.81 -3.12
N TYR A 321 0.78 6.91 -4.00
CA TYR A 321 0.55 5.48 -3.83
C TYR A 321 1.90 4.78 -3.81
N ILE A 322 2.11 3.93 -2.81
CA ILE A 322 3.39 3.25 -2.61
C ILE A 322 3.17 1.77 -2.36
N LEU A 323 4.16 0.96 -2.72
CA LEU A 323 4.14 -0.47 -2.45
C LEU A 323 4.24 -0.76 -0.96
N GLU A 324 3.70 -1.91 -0.55
CA GLU A 324 3.88 -2.39 0.82
C GLU A 324 5.36 -2.50 1.19
N ASN A 325 5.69 -2.16 2.42
CA ASN A 325 7.03 -2.25 2.98
C ASN A 325 6.90 -2.47 4.48
N THR A 326 7.19 -3.69 4.92
CA THR A 326 7.06 -4.12 6.31
C THR A 326 8.39 -4.66 6.82
N ALA A 327 8.55 -4.77 8.13
CA ALA A 327 9.74 -5.35 8.72
C ALA A 327 9.41 -6.11 10.00
N TYR A 328 10.25 -7.08 10.31
CA TYR A 328 10.21 -7.73 11.61
C TYR A 328 10.42 -6.72 12.74
N LYS A 329 9.82 -6.95 13.92
CA LYS A 329 9.79 -5.98 15.01
C LYS A 329 11.14 -5.35 15.39
N THR A 330 12.24 -6.12 15.35
CA THR A 330 13.60 -5.63 15.65
C THR A 330 14.34 -5.04 14.44
N SER A 331 13.75 -5.14 13.26
CA SER A 331 14.23 -4.60 11.98
C SER A 331 13.44 -3.38 11.51
N GLN A 332 12.58 -2.79 12.34
CA GLN A 332 11.96 -1.49 12.08
C GLN A 332 12.99 -0.39 12.36
N LYS A 333 13.62 0.12 11.29
CA LYS A 333 14.82 0.98 11.31
C LYS A 333 14.78 2.05 10.22
N ASN A 334 15.48 3.16 10.46
CA ASN A 334 15.51 4.34 9.60
C ASN A 334 15.90 4.03 8.13
N GLY A 335 16.66 2.96 7.90
CA GLY A 335 17.06 2.52 6.55
C GLY A 335 16.10 1.54 5.87
N TYR A 336 15.03 1.11 6.53
CA TYR A 336 14.11 0.10 6.04
C TYR A 336 12.67 0.58 6.02
N SER A 337 12.22 1.23 7.08
CA SER A 337 10.82 1.61 7.22
C SER A 337 10.47 2.74 6.24
N PRO A 338 9.31 2.70 5.58
CA PRO A 338 8.87 3.77 4.69
C PRO A 338 8.68 5.05 5.51
N GLY A 339 9.11 6.18 4.95
CA GLY A 339 9.11 7.45 5.67
C GLY A 339 8.94 8.66 4.78
N ILE A 340 8.83 9.81 5.44
CA ILE A 340 8.74 11.13 4.84
C ILE A 340 9.75 12.06 5.51
N VAL A 341 10.53 12.76 4.69
CA VAL A 341 11.38 13.85 5.12
C VAL A 341 10.69 15.15 4.74
N PHE A 342 10.31 15.95 5.73
CA PHE A 342 9.83 17.30 5.54
C PHE A 342 11.00 18.27 5.50
N LYS A 343 10.93 19.22 4.58
CA LYS A 343 11.81 20.38 4.52
C LYS A 343 10.98 21.61 4.88
N ALA A 344 11.55 22.46 5.72
CA ALA A 344 10.89 23.64 6.23
C ALA A 344 11.81 24.86 6.25
N ALA A 345 11.20 26.05 6.25
CA ALA A 345 11.86 27.32 6.42
C ALA A 345 11.67 27.85 7.84
N VAL A 346 12.76 28.23 8.49
CA VAL A 346 12.78 28.87 9.79
C VAL A 346 12.73 30.39 9.62
N SER A 347 11.84 31.06 10.34
CA SER A 347 11.78 32.52 10.44
C SER A 347 11.96 32.95 11.90
N PRO A 348 13.20 33.25 12.34
CA PRO A 348 13.46 33.82 13.66
C PRO A 348 12.74 35.15 13.87
N VAL A 349 12.31 35.43 15.10
CA VAL A 349 11.79 36.78 15.44
C VAL A 349 12.92 37.81 15.45
N PHE A 350 14.09 37.42 15.96
CA PHE A 350 15.32 38.20 15.97
C PHE A 350 16.52 37.25 16.15
N VAL A 351 17.72 37.75 15.86
CA VAL A 351 18.99 37.07 16.09
C VAL A 351 19.93 38.04 16.79
N TYR A 352 20.70 37.54 17.75
CA TYR A 352 21.79 38.29 18.38
C TYR A 352 23.05 38.21 17.53
N LEU A 353 23.53 39.37 17.11
CA LEU A 353 24.79 39.51 16.39
C LEU A 353 25.87 40.05 17.34
N TYR A 354 27.10 39.58 17.19
CA TYR A 354 28.23 40.13 17.93
C TYR A 354 28.77 41.37 17.22
N ASP A 355 28.75 42.52 17.89
CA ASP A 355 29.38 43.74 17.39
C ASP A 355 30.83 43.79 17.87
N ASN A 356 31.76 43.64 16.93
CA ASN A 356 33.20 43.70 17.19
C ASN A 356 33.68 45.05 17.72
N LYS A 357 32.98 46.16 17.42
CA LYS A 357 33.38 47.51 17.84
C LYS A 357 33.07 47.75 19.30
N THR A 358 31.85 47.40 19.71
CA THR A 358 31.38 47.59 21.08
C THR A 358 31.67 46.38 21.98
N ARG A 359 32.02 45.23 21.37
CA ARG A 359 32.22 43.94 22.04
C ARG A 359 30.98 43.45 22.77
N THR A 360 29.80 43.77 22.25
CA THR A 360 28.49 43.43 22.84
C THR A 360 27.60 42.69 21.84
N LEU A 361 26.53 42.09 22.34
CA LEU A 361 25.48 41.52 21.51
C LEU A 361 24.46 42.60 21.14
N VAL A 362 24.08 42.62 19.86
CA VAL A 362 23.05 43.50 19.32
C VAL A 362 21.91 42.63 18.82
N LYS A 363 20.68 43.02 19.15
CA LYS A 363 19.46 42.36 18.68
C LYS A 363 19.13 42.91 17.29
N GLU A 364 19.08 42.06 16.30
CA GLU A 364 18.70 42.39 14.92
C GLU A 364 17.39 41.68 14.58
N ASP A 365 16.51 42.31 13.82
CA ASP A 365 15.24 41.72 13.35
C ASP A 365 15.08 41.81 11.83
N ARG A 366 15.99 42.51 11.14
CA ARG A 366 15.99 42.65 9.69
C ARG A 366 16.76 41.51 9.04
N ALA A 367 16.06 40.75 8.20
CA ALA A 367 16.58 39.52 7.61
C ALA A 367 17.80 39.71 6.69
N GLU A 368 17.98 40.90 6.14
CA GLU A 368 19.10 41.26 5.26
C GLU A 368 20.48 41.25 5.93
N TYR A 369 20.55 41.28 7.27
CA TYR A 369 21.82 41.43 8.00
C TYR A 369 22.48 40.11 8.45
N TRP A 370 21.89 38.95 8.13
CA TRP A 370 22.36 37.67 8.67
C TRP A 370 22.33 36.48 7.70
N SER A 371 22.74 36.68 6.44
CA SER A 371 22.77 35.65 5.38
C SER A 371 23.88 34.57 5.54
N HIS A 372 24.02 34.00 6.74
CA HIS A 372 24.96 32.93 7.10
C HIS A 372 24.28 31.95 8.06
N THR A 373 24.93 30.84 8.40
CA THR A 373 24.43 29.92 9.43
C THR A 373 24.13 30.67 10.73
N ILE A 374 22.96 30.40 11.31
CA ILE A 374 22.56 30.89 12.62
C ILE A 374 22.41 29.73 13.59
N TYR A 375 22.44 30.03 14.88
CA TYR A 375 22.46 29.03 15.94
C TYR A 375 21.38 29.32 16.97
N LEU A 376 20.56 28.33 17.31
CA LEU A 376 19.61 28.41 18.40
C LEU A 376 20.26 27.88 19.69
N TYR A 377 20.28 28.71 20.73
CA TYR A 377 20.71 28.31 22.07
C TYR A 377 19.79 28.93 23.11
N LYS A 378 19.22 28.10 24.01
CA LYS A 378 18.24 28.52 25.03
C LYS A 378 17.16 29.45 24.44
N TYR A 379 16.55 29.02 23.34
CA TYR A 379 15.43 29.71 22.66
C TYR A 379 15.75 31.11 22.12
N ASN A 380 17.03 31.44 21.93
CA ASN A 380 17.48 32.65 21.27
C ASN A 380 18.37 32.29 20.08
N PHE A 381 18.22 33.01 18.97
CA PHE A 381 19.10 32.84 17.82
C PHE A 381 20.34 33.71 17.93
N TYR A 382 21.46 33.20 17.46
CA TYR A 382 22.75 33.85 17.43
C TYR A 382 23.37 33.75 16.04
N GLY A 383 23.99 34.83 15.58
CA GLY A 383 24.59 34.88 14.24
C GLY A 383 25.91 34.13 14.12
N SER A 384 26.54 33.76 15.23
CA SER A 384 27.84 33.07 15.22
C SER A 384 28.08 32.30 16.52
N LEU A 385 29.05 31.38 16.49
CA LEU A 385 29.55 30.72 17.70
C LEU A 385 30.18 31.72 18.68
N GLN A 386 30.81 32.79 18.18
CA GLN A 386 31.32 33.89 19.00
C GLN A 386 30.19 34.54 19.82
N ALA A 387 29.05 34.82 19.17
CA ALA A 387 27.90 35.40 19.85
C ALA A 387 27.37 34.45 20.95
N ILE A 388 27.38 33.13 20.70
CA ILE A 388 27.05 32.12 21.72
C ILE A 388 28.07 32.13 22.86
N ASN A 389 29.38 32.10 22.57
CA ASN A 389 30.43 32.11 23.58
C ASN A 389 30.26 33.32 24.53
N VAL A 390 30.00 34.50 23.97
CA VAL A 390 29.73 35.73 24.74
C VAL A 390 28.45 35.63 25.58
N ALA A 391 27.37 35.06 25.04
CA ALA A 391 26.09 34.93 25.74
C ALA A 391 26.09 33.86 26.85
N SER A 392 26.87 32.80 26.67
CA SER A 392 26.77 31.57 27.48
C SER A 392 27.99 31.29 28.35
N GLY A 393 29.14 31.90 28.04
CA GLY A 393 30.44 31.57 28.63
C GLY A 393 31.03 30.26 28.09
N LEU A 394 30.43 29.65 27.07
CA LEU A 394 31.03 28.52 26.35
C LEU A 394 32.32 28.97 25.64
N LEU A 395 33.17 27.99 25.33
CA LEU A 395 34.46 28.18 24.66
C LEU A 395 34.52 27.30 23.40
N LEU A 396 33.54 27.47 22.52
CA LEU A 396 33.51 26.80 21.22
C LEU A 396 34.56 27.42 20.30
N ASP A 397 35.21 26.60 19.48
CA ASP A 397 36.14 27.09 18.45
C ASP A 397 35.33 27.75 17.34
N GLU A 398 35.49 29.06 17.20
CA GLU A 398 34.75 29.90 16.25
C GLU A 398 35.09 29.58 14.78
N LEU A 399 36.21 28.89 14.53
CA LEU A 399 36.66 28.49 13.20
C LEU A 399 36.30 27.04 12.85
N GLN A 400 35.89 26.25 13.84
CA GLN A 400 35.51 24.87 13.62
C GLN A 400 34.12 24.77 12.98
N THR A 401 34.00 23.89 11.97
CA THR A 401 32.68 23.45 11.47
C THR A 401 32.19 22.30 12.34
N TYR A 402 31.06 22.48 13.01
CA TYR A 402 30.45 21.46 13.86
C TYR A 402 29.29 20.75 13.16
N THR A 403 29.13 19.45 13.45
CA THR A 403 27.93 18.69 13.09
C THR A 403 26.80 18.96 14.07
N ASP A 404 25.56 18.66 13.68
CA ASP A 404 24.39 18.76 14.57
C ASP A 404 24.57 17.92 15.84
N ALA A 405 25.14 16.72 15.71
CA ALA A 405 25.42 15.85 16.86
C ALA A 405 26.43 16.48 17.84
N GLN A 406 27.47 17.16 17.34
CA GLN A 406 28.43 17.85 18.20
C GLN A 406 27.80 19.05 18.90
N LEU A 407 27.07 19.91 18.18
CA LEU A 407 26.42 21.09 18.75
C LEU A 407 25.33 20.73 19.77
N LYS A 408 24.63 19.60 19.55
CA LYS A 408 23.62 19.09 20.47
C LYS A 408 24.17 18.83 21.88
N THR A 409 25.45 18.43 22.01
CA THR A 409 26.10 18.24 23.33
C THR A 409 26.19 19.53 24.16
N TYR A 410 26.10 20.69 23.51
CA TYR A 410 26.07 22.01 24.14
C TYR A 410 24.65 22.60 24.23
N GLY A 411 23.62 21.86 23.80
CA GLY A 411 22.26 22.37 23.70
C GLY A 411 22.06 23.40 22.58
N ILE A 412 22.89 23.32 21.53
CA ILE A 412 22.86 24.23 20.38
C ILE A 412 22.27 23.50 19.17
N LYS A 413 21.41 24.18 18.42
CA LYS A 413 21.02 23.78 17.06
C LYS A 413 21.54 24.79 16.06
N GLN A 414 21.83 24.37 14.84
CA GLN A 414 22.19 25.27 13.75
C GLN A 414 21.10 25.26 12.67
N CYS A 415 20.95 26.39 11.98
CA CYS A 415 20.08 26.52 10.80
C CYS A 415 20.95 27.07 9.67
N LYS A 416 21.04 26.34 8.56
CA LYS A 416 21.86 26.76 7.42
C LYS A 416 21.05 27.67 6.52
N PHE A 417 21.67 28.77 6.11
CA PHE A 417 21.08 29.69 5.14
C PHE A 417 21.31 29.15 3.72
N ASN A 418 20.23 28.94 2.97
CA ASN A 418 20.27 28.49 1.60
C ASN A 418 19.30 29.34 0.76
N MET A 419 19.82 30.02 -0.26
CA MET A 419 19.03 30.78 -1.25
C MET A 419 17.91 31.66 -0.65
N GLY A 420 18.17 32.35 0.47
CA GLY A 420 17.20 33.28 1.07
C GLY A 420 16.39 32.72 2.23
N VAL A 421 16.51 31.43 2.56
CA VAL A 421 15.78 30.78 3.66
C VAL A 421 16.71 30.02 4.60
N TYR A 422 16.32 29.91 5.86
CA TYR A 422 16.96 29.00 6.80
C TYR A 422 16.29 27.64 6.74
N GLU A 423 16.99 26.64 6.24
CA GLU A 423 16.43 25.31 6.07
C GLU A 423 16.52 24.50 7.35
N THR A 424 15.47 23.73 7.61
CA THR A 424 15.44 22.69 8.63
C THR A 424 14.67 21.48 8.13
N TYR A 425 15.04 20.30 8.62
CA TYR A 425 14.51 19.03 8.15
C TYR A 425 13.93 18.21 9.30
N TYR A 426 12.85 17.49 9.00
CA TYR A 426 12.17 16.60 9.93
C TYR A 426 11.93 15.25 9.26
N THR A 427 12.24 14.16 9.97
CA THR A 427 11.99 12.80 9.47
C THR A 427 10.86 12.19 10.26
N TYR A 428 9.89 11.61 9.55
CA TYR A 428 8.76 10.87 10.11
C TYR A 428 8.66 9.51 9.43
N TRP A 429 8.59 8.44 10.22
CA TRP A 429 8.40 7.07 9.73
C TRP A 429 6.92 6.73 9.78
N ILE A 430 6.38 6.18 8.69
CA ILE A 430 4.96 5.92 8.59
C ILE A 430 4.58 4.81 9.56
N GLN A 431 3.66 5.13 10.48
CA GLN A 431 3.16 4.19 11.45
C GLN A 431 1.95 3.46 10.87
N HIS A 432 1.95 2.14 10.98
CA HIS A 432 0.80 1.31 10.64
C HIS A 432 -0.09 1.04 11.85
N ARG A 433 0.52 0.94 13.04
CA ARG A 433 -0.21 0.85 14.30
C ARG A 433 0.49 1.60 15.42
N THR A 434 -0.31 2.08 16.36
CA THR A 434 0.18 2.63 17.61
C THR A 434 0.85 1.54 18.45
N GLY A 435 2.10 1.73 18.82
CA GLY A 435 2.84 0.81 19.68
C GLY A 435 3.75 1.56 20.65
N SER A 436 4.28 0.85 21.64
CA SER A 436 5.20 1.47 22.61
C SER A 436 6.61 1.62 22.03
N VAL A 437 7.32 2.67 22.46
CA VAL A 437 8.72 2.91 22.07
C VAL A 437 9.68 1.89 22.69
N GLU A 438 9.29 1.30 23.83
CA GLU A 438 10.11 0.37 24.60
C GLU A 438 10.01 -1.03 24.02
N THR A 439 8.81 -1.44 23.60
CA THR A 439 8.51 -2.74 22.98
C THR A 439 7.92 -2.53 21.58
N MET A 440 8.79 -2.61 20.56
CA MET A 440 8.32 -2.64 19.17
C MET A 440 7.53 -3.91 18.94
N GLY A 441 6.26 -3.75 18.55
CA GLY A 441 5.44 -4.83 18.05
C GLY A 441 5.71 -5.08 16.56
N SER A 442 5.14 -6.16 16.05
CA SER A 442 5.01 -6.41 14.60
C SER A 442 4.49 -5.19 13.86
N MET A 443 5.15 -4.75 12.78
CA MET A 443 4.62 -3.70 11.89
C MET A 443 4.09 -2.43 12.59
N ASN A 444 4.70 -1.99 13.70
CA ASN A 444 4.45 -0.65 14.24
C ASN A 444 4.74 0.42 13.17
N TYR A 445 5.84 0.23 12.42
CA TYR A 445 6.24 1.04 11.29
C TYR A 445 6.25 0.19 10.02
N GLY A 446 5.69 0.76 8.96
CA GLY A 446 5.49 0.04 7.71
C GLY A 446 4.27 0.54 6.98
N VAL A 447 4.13 0.09 5.75
CA VAL A 447 2.91 0.26 4.97
C VAL A 447 2.46 -1.08 4.43
N VAL A 448 1.16 -1.34 4.49
CA VAL A 448 0.50 -2.55 4.01
C VAL A 448 -0.36 -2.16 2.82
N ARG A 449 -0.36 -3.01 1.79
CA ARG A 449 -1.15 -2.81 0.57
C ARG A 449 -2.64 -2.62 0.89
N ASN A 450 -3.35 -1.91 0.02
CA ASN A 450 -4.78 -1.60 0.14
C ASN A 450 -5.18 -0.73 1.36
N ASN A 451 -4.26 -0.32 2.23
CA ASN A 451 -4.54 0.60 3.35
C ASN A 451 -4.40 2.08 2.95
N TYR A 452 -5.08 2.95 3.70
CA TYR A 452 -5.02 4.39 3.55
C TYR A 452 -4.37 5.06 4.78
N TYR A 453 -3.26 5.78 4.56
CA TYR A 453 -2.50 6.48 5.58
C TYR A 453 -2.65 7.99 5.42
N LYS A 454 -3.24 8.65 6.43
CA LYS A 454 -3.38 10.11 6.49
C LYS A 454 -2.23 10.71 7.28
N ILE A 455 -1.27 11.32 6.60
CA ILE A 455 -0.11 12.00 7.16
C ILE A 455 -0.37 13.50 7.14
N ASN A 456 -0.96 14.03 8.21
CA ASN A 456 -1.23 15.45 8.34
C ASN A 456 -0.39 16.05 9.46
N VAL A 457 0.55 16.94 9.15
CA VAL A 457 1.36 17.59 10.18
C VAL A 457 0.48 18.53 11.01
N ALA A 458 0.31 18.19 12.28
CA ALA A 458 -0.56 18.86 13.23
C ALA A 458 0.18 19.90 14.06
N GLY A 459 1.48 19.72 14.28
CA GLY A 459 2.28 20.61 15.10
C GLY A 459 3.77 20.47 14.87
N VAL A 460 4.52 21.51 15.24
CA VAL A 460 5.98 21.48 15.25
C VAL A 460 6.48 21.94 16.62
N SER A 461 7.25 21.12 17.33
CA SER A 461 7.69 21.41 18.71
C SER A 461 9.04 22.13 18.79
N GLY A 462 9.77 22.24 17.68
CA GLY A 462 11.04 22.95 17.62
C GLY A 462 11.71 22.92 16.25
N ILE A 463 12.87 23.55 16.16
CA ILE A 463 13.73 23.47 14.97
C ILE A 463 14.16 22.01 14.75
N GLY A 464 14.14 21.52 13.52
CA GLY A 464 14.61 20.18 13.17
C GLY A 464 16.13 20.10 13.04
N ASP A 465 16.59 19.18 12.20
CA ASP A 465 18.01 19.04 11.86
C ASP A 465 18.40 20.02 10.75
N SER A 466 19.68 20.43 10.72
CA SER A 466 20.20 21.37 9.71
C SER A 466 20.60 20.66 8.41
N GLN A 467 20.71 19.34 8.48
CA GLN A 467 21.02 18.43 7.38
C GLN A 467 20.48 17.06 7.74
N ILE A 468 20.08 16.28 6.75
CA ILE A 468 19.78 14.87 6.96
C ILE A 468 21.11 14.13 7.13
N ALA A 469 21.24 13.39 8.23
CA ALA A 469 22.32 12.46 8.47
C ALA A 469 21.76 11.04 8.32
N PRO A 470 21.88 10.42 7.14
CA PRO A 470 21.46 9.04 6.92
C PRO A 470 22.04 8.10 7.97
N ASP A 471 21.18 7.31 8.59
CA ASP A 471 21.59 6.21 9.46
C ASP A 471 20.64 5.02 9.30
N ILE A 472 21.06 3.90 9.88
CA ILE A 472 20.30 2.65 9.94
C ILE A 472 20.03 2.27 11.40
N MET A 473 19.90 3.28 12.26
CA MET A 473 19.49 3.08 13.64
C MET A 473 18.04 2.60 13.68
N ARG A 474 17.65 2.03 14.84
CA ARG A 474 16.24 1.72 15.12
C ARG A 474 15.40 2.94 14.79
N ASP A 475 14.18 2.72 14.28
CA ASP A 475 13.20 3.77 14.09
C ASP A 475 13.02 4.47 15.43
N ASN A 476 13.73 5.59 15.58
CA ASN A 476 13.74 6.33 16.81
C ASN A 476 12.43 7.11 16.82
N TYR A 477 11.48 6.59 17.59
CA TYR A 477 10.32 7.33 18.05
C TYR A 477 10.78 8.48 18.96
N PRO A 478 10.34 9.73 18.76
CA PRO A 478 10.36 10.51 17.54
C PRO A 478 11.64 11.38 17.49
N ASN A 479 12.07 11.80 16.30
CA ASN A 479 12.57 13.17 16.19
C ASN A 479 11.36 14.07 16.52
N SER A 480 11.13 14.32 17.81
CA SER A 480 9.90 14.82 18.48
C SER A 480 9.44 16.21 18.07
N TYR A 481 9.93 16.68 16.94
CA TYR A 481 9.70 18.01 16.43
C TYR A 481 8.49 18.10 15.54
N VAL A 482 7.97 17.00 15.00
CA VAL A 482 6.75 17.02 14.18
C VAL A 482 5.72 16.11 14.82
N ASP A 483 4.56 16.69 15.11
CA ASP A 483 3.37 15.97 15.51
C ASP A 483 2.52 15.72 14.26
N VAL A 484 2.12 14.47 14.05
CA VAL A 484 1.35 14.05 12.87
C VAL A 484 0.03 13.49 13.38
N ASP A 485 -1.06 14.15 13.00
CA ASP A 485 -2.40 13.63 13.23
C ASP A 485 -2.61 12.45 12.26
N LEU A 486 -2.42 11.23 12.76
CA LEU A 486 -2.94 10.02 12.14
C LEU A 486 -4.42 9.96 12.49
N ASN A 487 -5.27 10.57 11.64
CA ASN A 487 -6.71 10.39 11.78
C ASN A 487 -7.05 8.95 11.37
N GLU A 488 -7.30 8.10 12.36
CA GLU A 488 -7.89 6.76 12.22
C GLU A 488 -9.33 6.82 11.67
#